data_AF-A0A6P8XDW4-F1
#
_entry.id   AF-A0A6P8XDW4-F1
#
_cell.length_a   1.000
_cell.length_b   1.000
_cell.length_c   1.000
_cell.angle_alpha   90.00
_cell.angle_beta   90.00
_cell.angle_gamma   90.00
#
_symmetry.space_group_name_H-M   'P 1'
#
loop_
_entity.id
_entity.type
_entity.pdbx_description
1 polymer ?
#
loop_
_entity_poly.entity_id
_entity_poly.type
_entity_poly.pdbx_seq_one_letter_code
_entity_poly.pdbx_strand_id
1 'polypeptide(L)'
;MNSTEDWFFQIPPTDPKTRHLPLLGSHWPITTIIALYLIFVLKLGPKFMENRKPYNLKYVLSAYNIFQVIYNSILFGCSIYYLFISPRYNMRCMTSLAFDHQDKNIERGLCYAYFINKIIDLLDTVFFVLRKSYKQITLLHVYHHVLMTYPIYWGMQFYGFGGQYSTLGYLNTGVHAVMYFYYFISARYPELKGSIWWKKYITKLQLLQFILLFIQPIYVLSYSPGCKVPFFLHMLQLVVSASMIALFGKFYYLAYVRARPQKSLKQE
;
A
#
# COMPACT_ATOMS: atom_id res chain seq x y z
N MET A 1 4.19 -8.68 -42.25
CA MET A 1 5.07 -8.54 -41.07
C MET A 1 4.64 -7.29 -40.32
N ASN A 2 4.55 -7.39 -38.98
CA ASN A 2 4.26 -6.34 -37.98
C ASN A 2 2.79 -6.04 -37.65
N SER A 3 2.26 -6.69 -36.61
CA SER A 3 1.35 -6.05 -35.63
C SER A 3 1.15 -6.83 -34.31
N THR A 4 1.88 -7.94 -34.07
CA THR A 4 1.71 -8.76 -32.85
C THR A 4 2.66 -8.41 -31.71
N GLU A 5 3.64 -7.52 -31.90
CA GLU A 5 4.61 -7.15 -30.85
C GLU A 5 4.21 -5.91 -30.01
N ASP A 6 3.26 -5.09 -30.47
CA ASP A 6 3.03 -3.78 -29.83
C ASP A 6 2.04 -3.79 -28.64
N TRP A 7 1.16 -4.77 -28.51
CA TRP A 7 0.18 -4.79 -27.39
C TRP A 7 0.85 -4.98 -26.02
N PHE A 8 2.06 -5.54 -25.99
CA PHE A 8 2.81 -5.79 -24.76
C PHE A 8 3.31 -4.49 -24.11
N PHE A 9 3.61 -3.46 -24.92
CA PHE A 9 4.21 -2.19 -24.51
C PHE A 9 3.42 -0.94 -24.95
N GLN A 10 2.13 -1.07 -25.29
CA GLN A 10 1.25 0.09 -25.50
C GLN A 10 1.05 0.85 -24.18
N ILE A 11 2.01 1.69 -23.85
CA ILE A 11 2.00 2.61 -22.72
C ILE A 11 1.09 3.79 -23.13
N PRO A 12 -0.07 3.99 -22.50
CA PRO A 12 -0.85 5.21 -22.70
C PRO A 12 0.02 6.46 -22.46
N PRO A 13 -0.18 7.53 -23.25
CA PRO A 13 0.57 8.76 -23.07
C PRO A 13 0.37 9.31 -21.66
N THR A 14 1.47 9.74 -21.03
CA THR A 14 1.45 10.37 -19.71
C THR A 14 0.47 11.53 -19.68
N ASP A 15 -0.41 11.56 -18.69
CA ASP A 15 -1.42 12.60 -18.55
C ASP A 15 -0.77 14.00 -18.46
N PRO A 16 -0.95 14.88 -19.47
CA PRO A 16 -0.28 16.17 -19.50
C PRO A 16 -0.76 17.09 -18.38
N LYS A 17 -1.99 16.89 -17.87
CA LYS A 17 -2.59 17.71 -16.82
C LYS A 17 -2.05 17.38 -15.43
N THR A 18 -1.19 16.37 -15.25
CA THR A 18 -0.65 16.02 -13.92
C THR A 18 0.84 16.29 -13.77
N ARG A 19 1.53 16.73 -14.83
CA ARG A 19 2.96 17.08 -14.79
C ARG A 19 3.28 18.23 -13.84
N HIS A 20 2.34 19.14 -13.62
CA HIS A 20 2.49 20.26 -12.69
C HIS A 20 2.33 19.85 -11.23
N LEU A 21 1.79 18.66 -10.95
CA LEU A 21 1.62 18.19 -9.59
C LEU A 21 2.99 17.88 -8.97
N PRO A 22 3.24 18.26 -7.70
CA PRO A 22 4.48 17.95 -7.02
C PRO A 22 4.83 16.46 -7.12
N LEU A 23 6.12 16.16 -7.30
CA LEU A 23 6.68 14.80 -7.36
C LEU A 23 6.26 13.95 -8.58
N LEU A 24 5.35 14.41 -9.44
CA LEU A 24 4.91 13.68 -10.63
C LEU A 24 5.60 14.11 -11.92
N GLY A 25 6.15 15.32 -11.99
CA GLY A 25 6.79 15.86 -13.20
C GLY A 25 8.09 15.16 -13.62
N SER A 26 8.74 14.41 -12.72
CA SER A 26 9.96 13.65 -13.01
C SER A 26 10.08 12.44 -12.08
N HIS A 27 10.83 11.42 -12.48
CA HIS A 27 11.10 10.24 -11.66
C HIS A 27 12.21 10.48 -10.63
N TRP A 28 13.02 11.54 -10.81
CA TRP A 28 14.11 11.87 -9.90
C TRP A 28 13.66 12.13 -8.46
N PRO A 29 12.63 12.96 -8.19
CA PRO A 29 12.17 13.22 -6.82
C PRO A 29 11.80 11.95 -6.05
N ILE A 30 11.01 11.05 -6.65
CA ILE A 30 10.61 9.81 -5.98
C ILE A 30 11.79 8.86 -5.77
N THR A 31 12.71 8.79 -6.75
CA THR A 31 13.94 8.00 -6.63
C THR A 31 14.82 8.51 -5.50
N THR A 32 14.99 9.83 -5.41
CA THR A 32 15.74 10.48 -4.31
C THR A 32 15.09 10.22 -2.96
N ILE A 33 13.75 10.33 -2.85
CA ILE A 33 13.03 10.05 -1.60
C ILE A 33 13.28 8.61 -1.15
N ILE A 34 13.17 7.63 -2.05
CA ILE A 34 13.39 6.20 -1.71
C ILE A 34 14.85 5.94 -1.35
N ALA A 35 15.81 6.51 -2.09
CA ALA A 35 17.23 6.37 -1.79
C ALA A 35 17.57 6.94 -0.41
N LEU A 36 17.11 8.17 -0.11
CA LEU A 36 17.30 8.80 1.19
C LEU A 36 16.63 8.02 2.31
N TYR A 37 15.41 7.53 2.09
CA TYR A 37 14.70 6.67 3.03
C TYR A 37 15.52 5.41 3.35
N LEU A 38 16.01 4.68 2.35
CA LEU A 38 16.80 3.47 2.54
C LEU A 38 18.13 3.74 3.25
N ILE A 39 18.84 4.80 2.84
CA ILE A 39 20.09 5.24 3.47
C ILE A 39 19.84 5.58 4.94
N PHE A 40 18.76 6.30 5.23
CA PHE A 40 18.40 6.67 6.59
C PHE A 40 18.03 5.45 7.43
N VAL A 41 17.09 4.62 6.99
CA VAL A 41 16.57 3.52 7.82
C VAL A 41 17.56 2.37 8.02
N LEU A 42 18.43 2.12 7.05
CA LEU A 42 19.39 1.00 7.11
C LEU A 42 20.76 1.38 7.65
N LYS A 43 21.19 2.65 7.52
CA LYS A 43 22.54 3.08 7.88
C LYS A 43 22.59 4.31 8.78
N LEU A 44 22.19 5.49 8.26
CA LEU A 44 22.44 6.76 8.94
C LEU A 44 21.64 6.90 10.23
N GLY A 45 20.36 6.54 10.21
CA GLY A 45 19.46 6.63 11.34
C GLY A 45 19.87 5.72 12.51
N PRO A 46 20.14 4.42 12.29
CA PRO A 46 20.67 3.54 13.34
C PRO A 46 21.99 4.05 13.94
N LYS A 47 22.93 4.50 13.10
CA LYS A 47 24.22 5.08 13.54
C LYS A 47 24.02 6.37 14.35
N PHE A 48 23.12 7.25 13.91
CA PHE A 48 22.78 8.48 14.62
C PHE A 48 22.16 8.20 16.00
N MET A 49 21.36 7.14 16.10
CA MET A 49 20.68 6.75 17.33
C MET A 49 21.54 5.92 18.27
N GLU A 50 22.68 5.36 17.83
CA GLU A 50 23.52 4.43 18.59
C GLU A 50 23.80 4.94 20.02
N ASN A 51 24.33 6.16 20.12
CA ASN A 51 24.69 6.80 21.39
C ASN A 51 23.59 7.69 22.00
N ARG A 52 22.35 7.59 21.50
CA ARG A 52 21.20 8.40 21.99
C ARG A 52 20.17 7.52 22.69
N LYS A 53 19.47 8.11 23.67
CA LYS A 53 18.28 7.47 24.27
C LYS A 53 17.13 7.45 23.24
N PRO A 54 16.25 6.43 23.24
CA PRO A 54 15.11 6.40 22.33
C PRO A 54 14.19 7.60 22.60
N TYR A 55 13.74 8.27 21.54
CA TYR A 55 12.87 9.43 21.66
C TYR A 55 11.47 9.03 22.15
N ASN A 56 10.91 9.82 23.08
CA ASN A 56 9.53 9.67 23.51
C ASN A 56 8.59 10.35 22.51
N LEU A 57 8.22 9.62 21.47
CA LEU A 57 7.35 10.11 20.39
C LEU A 57 5.87 9.76 20.62
N LYS A 58 5.42 9.53 21.86
CA LYS A 58 4.04 9.07 22.14
C LYS A 58 2.97 9.96 21.49
N TYR A 59 3.05 11.27 21.72
CA TYR A 59 2.07 12.23 21.19
C TYR A 59 2.20 12.40 19.68
N VAL A 60 3.43 12.43 19.16
CA VAL A 60 3.71 12.51 17.71
C VAL A 60 3.12 11.32 16.98
N LEU A 61 3.36 10.10 17.47
CA LEU A 61 2.77 8.87 16.94
C LEU A 61 1.25 8.88 17.05
N SER A 62 0.71 9.36 18.17
CA SER A 62 -0.74 9.44 18.36
C SER A 62 -1.38 10.35 17.31
N ALA A 63 -0.82 11.55 17.10
CA ALA A 63 -1.29 12.50 16.10
C ALA A 63 -1.13 11.95 14.67
N TYR A 64 0.04 11.38 14.37
CA TYR A 64 0.33 10.76 13.07
C TYR A 64 -0.63 9.61 12.76
N ASN A 65 -0.89 8.71 13.71
CA ASN A 65 -1.80 7.59 13.50
C ASN A 65 -3.25 8.06 13.33
N ILE A 66 -3.73 9.08 14.08
CA ILE A 66 -5.06 9.66 13.86
C ILE A 66 -5.15 10.29 12.47
N PHE A 67 -4.14 11.08 12.10
CA PHE A 67 -4.08 11.68 10.77
C PHE A 67 -4.18 10.59 9.68
N GLN A 68 -3.42 9.52 9.82
CA GLN A 68 -3.46 8.38 8.91
C GLN A 68 -4.83 7.68 8.89
N VAL A 69 -5.50 7.51 10.04
CA VAL A 69 -6.87 6.96 10.09
C VAL A 69 -7.82 7.84 9.30
N ILE A 70 -7.81 9.15 9.53
CA ILE A 70 -8.71 10.10 8.86
C ILE A 70 -8.42 10.12 7.34
N TYR A 71 -7.15 10.24 6.96
CA TYR A 71 -6.72 10.31 5.57
C TYR A 71 -7.14 9.04 4.79
N ASN A 72 -6.83 7.86 5.34
CA ASN A 72 -7.19 6.60 4.70
C ASN A 72 -8.71 6.37 4.69
N SER A 73 -9.44 6.78 5.73
CA SER A 73 -10.90 6.65 5.77
C SER A 73 -11.61 7.53 4.75
N ILE A 74 -11.13 8.77 4.55
CA ILE A 74 -11.66 9.68 3.51
C ILE A 74 -11.42 9.08 2.13
N LEU A 75 -10.18 8.65 1.83
CA LEU A 75 -9.87 8.03 0.55
C LEU A 75 -10.69 6.76 0.31
N PHE A 76 -10.84 5.92 1.34
CA PHE A 76 -11.65 4.71 1.25
C PHE A 76 -13.12 5.04 1.00
N GLY A 77 -13.69 6.01 1.73
CA GLY A 77 -15.07 6.46 1.56
C GLY A 77 -15.34 7.01 0.15
N CYS A 78 -14.45 7.86 -0.37
CA CYS A 78 -14.54 8.33 -1.74
C CYS A 78 -14.45 7.18 -2.75
N SER A 79 -13.56 6.22 -2.51
CA SER A 79 -13.38 5.05 -3.38
C SER A 79 -14.65 4.19 -3.43
N ILE A 80 -15.25 3.90 -2.27
CA ILE A 80 -16.52 3.15 -2.19
C ILE A 80 -17.65 3.90 -2.90
N TYR A 81 -17.72 5.22 -2.74
CA TYR A 81 -18.73 6.03 -3.43
C TYR A 81 -18.64 5.89 -4.96
N TYR A 82 -17.44 5.99 -5.54
CA TYR A 82 -17.25 5.89 -7.00
C TYR A 82 -17.30 4.46 -7.56
N LEU A 83 -17.14 3.45 -6.71
CA LEU A 83 -17.28 2.05 -7.11
C LEU A 83 -18.71 1.55 -7.05
N PHE A 84 -19.46 1.91 -6.01
CA PHE A 84 -20.75 1.27 -5.70
C PHE A 84 -21.96 2.20 -5.71
N ILE A 85 -21.79 3.48 -5.39
CA ILE A 85 -22.91 4.43 -5.26
C ILE A 85 -23.12 5.19 -6.57
N SER A 86 -22.04 5.70 -7.15
CA SER A 86 -22.01 6.29 -8.48
C SER A 86 -21.00 5.51 -9.33
N PRO A 87 -21.37 4.29 -9.79
CA PRO A 87 -20.43 3.40 -10.46
C PRO A 87 -19.92 4.05 -11.75
N ARG A 88 -18.63 4.42 -11.75
CA ARG A 88 -17.94 4.95 -12.94
C ARG A 88 -17.15 3.88 -13.69
N TYR A 89 -17.03 2.70 -13.11
CA TYR A 89 -16.28 1.60 -13.66
C TYR A 89 -17.15 0.37 -13.88
N ASN A 90 -16.87 -0.35 -14.96
CA ASN A 90 -17.37 -1.70 -15.13
C ASN A 90 -16.50 -2.65 -14.28
N MET A 91 -17.09 -3.32 -13.30
CA MET A 91 -16.37 -4.22 -12.40
C MET A 91 -15.74 -5.44 -13.09
N ARG A 92 -16.16 -5.75 -14.34
CA ARG A 92 -15.50 -6.79 -15.16
C ARG A 92 -14.18 -6.31 -15.76
N CYS A 93 -14.08 -5.03 -16.10
CA CYS A 93 -12.88 -4.42 -16.65
C CYS A 93 -12.87 -2.92 -16.32
N MET A 94 -12.08 -2.55 -15.31
CA MET A 94 -11.97 -1.16 -14.86
C MET A 94 -10.91 -0.44 -15.69
N THR A 95 -11.31 0.20 -16.78
CA THR A 95 -10.42 1.06 -17.55
C THR A 95 -10.33 2.45 -16.92
N SER A 96 -9.18 3.12 -17.10
CA SER A 96 -9.02 4.52 -16.70
C SER A 96 -10.00 5.40 -17.48
N LEU A 97 -10.59 6.41 -16.82
CA LEU A 97 -11.51 7.33 -17.49
C LEU A 97 -10.80 8.13 -18.60
N ALA A 98 -11.53 8.46 -19.66
CA ALA A 98 -11.02 9.29 -20.75
C ALA A 98 -10.61 10.70 -20.24
N PHE A 99 -9.69 11.38 -20.94
CA PHE A 99 -9.12 12.65 -20.47
C PHE A 99 -10.11 13.82 -20.42
N ASP A 100 -11.16 13.74 -21.24
CA ASP A 100 -12.27 14.67 -21.37
C ASP A 100 -13.45 14.35 -20.42
N HIS A 101 -13.42 13.20 -19.76
CA HIS A 101 -14.47 12.79 -18.83
C HIS A 101 -14.57 13.77 -17.65
N GLN A 102 -15.80 14.20 -17.31
CA GLN A 102 -16.06 15.19 -16.25
C GLN A 102 -15.41 14.82 -14.90
N ASP A 103 -15.37 13.53 -14.59
CA ASP A 103 -14.85 13.01 -13.32
C ASP A 103 -13.35 12.65 -13.35
N LYS A 104 -12.66 12.89 -14.47
CA LYS A 104 -11.24 12.56 -14.60
C LYS A 104 -10.38 13.30 -13.57
N ASN A 105 -10.75 14.53 -13.23
CA ASN A 105 -10.04 15.32 -12.22
C ASN A 105 -10.14 14.69 -10.82
N ILE A 106 -11.26 14.05 -10.51
CA ILE A 106 -11.46 13.36 -9.24
C ILE A 106 -10.62 12.08 -9.20
N GLU A 107 -10.62 11.31 -10.29
CA GLU A 107 -9.78 10.11 -10.45
C GLU A 107 -8.28 10.43 -10.29
N ARG A 108 -7.82 11.53 -10.92
CA ARG A 108 -6.46 12.08 -10.74
C ARG A 108 -6.19 12.43 -9.28
N GLY A 109 -7.11 13.16 -8.64
CA GLY A 109 -6.99 13.59 -7.25
C GLY A 109 -6.88 12.43 -6.27
N LEU A 110 -7.72 11.41 -6.42
CA LEU A 110 -7.71 10.23 -5.54
C LEU A 110 -6.43 9.40 -5.70
N CYS A 111 -5.98 9.17 -6.93
CA CYS A 111 -4.73 8.44 -7.18
C CYS A 111 -3.51 9.22 -6.69
N TYR A 112 -3.47 10.53 -6.92
CA TYR A 112 -2.40 11.39 -6.41
C TYR A 112 -2.38 11.43 -4.88
N ALA A 113 -3.53 11.59 -4.24
CA ALA A 113 -3.65 11.54 -2.79
C ALA A 113 -3.19 10.19 -2.22
N TYR A 114 -3.53 9.08 -2.89
CA TYR A 114 -3.04 7.76 -2.50
C TYR A 114 -1.51 7.63 -2.63
N PHE A 115 -0.92 8.18 -3.70
CA PHE A 115 0.53 8.23 -3.87
C PHE A 115 1.22 9.02 -2.75
N ILE A 116 0.71 10.21 -2.43
CA ILE A 116 1.22 11.03 -1.31
C ILE A 116 1.10 10.27 0.01
N ASN A 117 -0.02 9.59 0.25
CA ASN A 117 -0.22 8.77 1.43
C ASN A 117 0.87 7.69 1.59
N LYS A 118 1.28 7.01 0.51
CA LYS A 118 2.35 6.00 0.57
C LYS A 118 3.73 6.62 0.86
N ILE A 119 3.98 7.84 0.39
CA ILE A 119 5.19 8.58 0.79
C ILE A 119 5.16 8.91 2.29
N ILE A 120 4.00 9.34 2.81
CA ILE A 120 3.83 9.63 4.24
C ILE A 120 4.02 8.35 5.08
N ASP A 121 3.54 7.19 4.60
CA ASP A 121 3.73 5.89 5.25
C ASP A 121 5.21 5.55 5.50
N LEU A 122 6.16 6.09 4.71
CA LEU A 122 7.59 5.89 4.96
C LEU A 122 8.03 6.37 6.36
N LEU A 123 7.32 7.35 6.93
CA LEU A 123 7.58 7.87 8.27
C LEU A 123 7.42 6.81 9.37
N ASP A 124 6.63 5.76 9.17
CA ASP A 124 6.51 4.64 10.12
C ASP A 124 7.88 4.08 10.50
N THR A 125 8.70 3.85 9.48
CA THR A 125 10.02 3.26 9.64
C THR A 125 10.99 4.27 10.26
N VAL A 126 10.85 5.55 9.93
CA VAL A 126 11.61 6.65 10.56
C VAL A 126 11.31 6.67 12.06
N PHE A 127 10.05 6.57 12.46
CA PHE A 127 9.68 6.52 13.87
C PHE A 127 10.20 5.26 14.58
N PHE A 128 10.27 4.10 13.89
CA PHE A 128 10.90 2.90 14.46
C PHE A 128 12.37 3.11 14.77
N VAL A 129 13.11 3.75 13.86
CA VAL A 129 14.53 4.10 14.07
C VAL A 129 14.68 5.04 15.26
N LEU A 130 13.93 6.15 15.29
CA LEU A 130 14.02 7.16 16.36
C LEU A 130 13.64 6.62 17.74
N ARG A 131 12.86 5.53 17.79
CA ARG A 131 12.48 4.84 19.04
C ARG A 131 13.37 3.64 19.38
N LYS A 132 14.41 3.37 18.59
CA LYS A 132 15.22 2.14 18.68
C LYS A 132 14.40 0.84 18.64
N SER A 133 13.28 0.85 17.92
CA SER A 133 12.42 -0.34 17.77
C SER A 133 12.83 -1.17 16.55
N TYR A 134 14.11 -1.53 16.47
CA TYR A 134 14.68 -2.21 15.30
C TYR A 134 14.03 -3.58 15.01
N LYS A 135 13.43 -4.23 16.01
CA LYS A 135 12.65 -5.45 15.83
C LYS A 135 11.44 -5.27 14.90
N GLN A 136 10.96 -4.03 14.72
CA GLN A 136 9.85 -3.71 13.82
C GLN A 136 10.33 -3.46 12.37
N ILE A 137 11.60 -3.11 12.18
CA ILE A 137 12.22 -2.87 10.86
C ILE A 137 12.61 -4.23 10.25
N THR A 138 11.60 -4.96 9.81
CA THR A 138 11.78 -6.26 9.16
C THR A 138 11.99 -6.10 7.65
N LEU A 139 12.54 -7.13 7.01
CA LEU A 139 12.62 -7.19 5.54
C LEU A 139 11.23 -6.98 4.92
N LEU A 140 10.19 -7.63 5.47
CA LEU A 140 8.81 -7.47 5.01
C LEU A 140 8.37 -6.01 5.04
N HIS A 141 8.64 -5.31 6.14
CA HIS A 141 8.25 -3.91 6.33
C HIS A 141 8.93 -3.01 5.27
N VAL A 142 10.26 -3.03 5.20
CA VAL A 142 11.01 -2.17 4.28
C VAL A 142 10.70 -2.51 2.81
N TYR A 143 10.63 -3.79 2.48
CA TYR A 143 10.24 -4.25 1.14
C TYR A 143 8.85 -3.75 0.75
N HIS A 144 7.85 -3.88 1.64
CA HIS A 144 6.51 -3.38 1.41
C HIS A 144 6.48 -1.86 1.21
N HIS A 145 7.13 -1.08 2.07
CA HIS A 145 7.11 0.39 1.96
C HIS A 145 7.75 0.88 0.66
N VAL A 146 8.85 0.27 0.21
CA VAL A 146 9.45 0.60 -1.10
C VAL A 146 8.55 0.14 -2.26
N LEU A 147 8.03 -1.09 -2.19
CA LEU A 147 7.19 -1.68 -3.23
C LEU A 147 5.84 -0.97 -3.39
N MET A 148 5.31 -0.39 -2.32
CA MET A 148 4.05 0.37 -2.39
C MET A 148 4.28 1.84 -2.77
N THR A 149 5.52 2.35 -2.74
CA THR A 149 5.76 3.78 -3.03
C THR A 149 6.32 3.99 -4.43
N TYR A 150 7.31 3.19 -4.83
CA TYR A 150 8.03 3.39 -6.10
C TYR A 150 7.24 2.86 -7.32
N PRO A 151 6.73 1.62 -7.35
CA PRO A 151 5.86 1.13 -8.41
C PRO A 151 4.58 1.93 -8.63
N ILE A 152 4.00 2.57 -7.62
CA ILE A 152 2.78 3.39 -7.80
C ILE A 152 3.06 4.59 -8.70
N TYR A 153 4.21 5.25 -8.53
CA TYR A 153 4.63 6.33 -9.43
C TYR A 153 4.66 5.82 -10.87
N TRP A 154 5.38 4.72 -11.12
CA TRP A 154 5.49 4.14 -12.46
C TRP A 154 4.15 3.62 -13.00
N GLY A 155 3.29 3.08 -12.14
CA GLY A 155 1.93 2.71 -12.49
C GLY A 155 1.13 3.90 -13.02
N MET A 156 1.20 5.06 -12.37
CA MET A 156 0.55 6.28 -12.87
C MET A 156 1.17 6.78 -14.17
N GLN A 157 2.49 6.63 -14.37
CA GLN A 157 3.15 7.03 -15.62
C GLN A 157 2.83 6.09 -16.79
N PHE A 158 2.72 4.78 -16.52
CA PHE A 158 2.55 3.75 -17.55
C PHE A 158 1.10 3.37 -17.83
N TYR A 159 0.18 3.57 -16.89
CA TYR A 159 -1.24 3.22 -17.04
C TYR A 159 -2.16 4.45 -17.00
N GLY A 160 -1.70 5.52 -16.34
CA GLY A 160 -2.52 6.68 -16.02
C GLY A 160 -3.17 6.57 -14.64
N PHE A 161 -4.08 7.50 -14.37
CA PHE A 161 -4.78 7.61 -13.09
C PHE A 161 -6.07 6.78 -13.16
N GLY A 162 -6.37 6.00 -12.12
CA GLY A 162 -7.62 5.24 -12.02
C GLY A 162 -7.58 3.83 -12.58
N GLY A 163 -8.77 3.30 -12.87
CA GLY A 163 -8.97 1.97 -13.43
C GLY A 163 -8.57 0.81 -12.51
N GLN A 164 -8.19 -0.31 -13.12
CA GLN A 164 -7.97 -1.61 -12.49
C GLN A 164 -6.93 -1.57 -11.36
N TYR A 165 -5.81 -0.87 -11.58
CA TYR A 165 -4.74 -0.79 -10.58
C TYR A 165 -5.12 0.05 -9.36
N SER A 166 -6.08 0.96 -9.49
CA SER A 166 -6.58 1.72 -8.34
C SER A 166 -7.33 0.85 -7.34
N THR A 167 -7.79 -0.35 -7.72
CA THR A 167 -8.36 -1.34 -6.77
C THR A 167 -7.40 -1.70 -5.65
N LEU A 168 -6.09 -1.72 -5.94
CA LEU A 168 -5.06 -1.87 -4.90
C LEU A 168 -5.17 -0.73 -3.88
N GLY A 169 -5.25 0.53 -4.34
CA GLY A 169 -5.41 1.68 -3.46
C GLY A 169 -6.72 1.66 -2.68
N TYR A 170 -7.82 1.29 -3.34
CA TYR A 170 -9.15 1.21 -2.71
C TYR A 170 -9.17 0.21 -1.57
N LEU A 171 -8.69 -1.03 -1.78
CA LEU A 171 -8.66 -2.01 -0.71
C LEU A 171 -7.61 -1.65 0.36
N ASN A 172 -6.43 -1.17 -0.05
CA ASN A 172 -5.35 -0.83 0.88
C ASN A 172 -5.71 0.30 1.84
N THR A 173 -6.40 1.36 1.37
CA THR A 173 -6.85 2.46 2.24
C THR A 173 -7.83 1.98 3.31
N GLY A 174 -8.77 1.09 2.97
CA GLY A 174 -9.66 0.47 3.97
C GLY A 174 -8.91 -0.33 5.03
N VAL A 175 -7.95 -1.18 4.61
CA VAL A 175 -7.13 -1.95 5.55
C VAL A 175 -6.21 -1.05 6.38
N HIS A 176 -5.62 -0.01 5.78
CA HIS A 176 -4.76 0.95 6.48
C HIS A 176 -5.54 1.77 7.51
N ALA A 177 -6.79 2.15 7.24
CA ALA A 177 -7.63 2.81 8.24
C ALA A 177 -7.77 1.95 9.52
N VAL A 178 -8.03 0.64 9.36
CA VAL A 178 -8.12 -0.31 10.48
C VAL A 178 -6.76 -0.51 11.18
N MET A 179 -5.69 -0.66 10.39
CA MET A 179 -4.33 -0.87 10.92
C MET A 179 -3.83 0.35 11.72
N TYR A 180 -3.98 1.55 11.19
CA TYR A 180 -3.55 2.77 11.87
C TYR A 180 -4.42 3.08 13.08
N PHE A 181 -5.69 2.70 13.07
CA PHE A 181 -6.54 2.81 14.27
C PHE A 181 -6.01 1.91 15.40
N TYR A 182 -5.56 0.70 15.07
CA TYR A 182 -4.88 -0.16 16.03
C TYR A 182 -3.56 0.45 16.54
N TYR A 183 -2.75 1.06 15.67
CA TYR A 183 -1.52 1.74 16.09
C TYR A 183 -1.77 2.97 16.95
N PHE A 184 -2.82 3.74 16.66
CA PHE A 184 -3.27 4.85 17.48
C PHE A 184 -3.61 4.39 18.90
N ILE A 185 -4.47 3.38 19.04
CA ILE A 185 -4.84 2.82 20.36
C ILE A 185 -3.58 2.33 21.08
N SER A 186 -2.73 1.59 20.38
CA SER A 186 -1.49 1.03 20.94
C SER A 186 -0.49 2.10 21.40
N ALA A 187 -0.49 3.28 20.77
CA ALA A 187 0.34 4.41 21.17
C ALA A 187 -0.27 5.19 22.36
N ARG A 188 -1.59 5.40 22.35
CA ARG A 188 -2.29 6.17 23.39
C ARG A 188 -2.41 5.41 24.71
N TYR A 189 -2.66 4.10 24.63
CA TYR A 189 -2.90 3.20 25.75
C TYR A 189 -1.90 2.01 25.72
N PRO A 190 -0.64 2.23 26.13
CA PRO A 190 0.37 1.16 26.16
C PRO A 190 -0.02 -0.06 26.99
N GLU A 191 -0.80 0.14 28.06
CA GLU A 191 -1.31 -0.92 28.94
C GLU A 191 -2.23 -1.90 28.20
N LEU A 192 -2.97 -1.42 27.18
CA LEU A 192 -3.85 -2.24 26.36
C LEU A 192 -3.09 -2.99 25.25
N LYS A 193 -1.83 -2.64 24.95
CA LYS A 193 -1.07 -3.23 23.84
C LYS A 193 -1.01 -4.76 23.91
N GLY A 194 -0.96 -5.33 25.11
CA GLY A 194 -0.98 -6.77 25.35
C GLY A 194 -2.36 -7.42 25.29
N SER A 195 -3.45 -6.66 25.49
CA SER A 195 -4.82 -7.19 25.57
C SER A 195 -5.65 -7.03 24.28
N ILE A 196 -5.12 -6.38 23.24
CA ILE A 196 -5.83 -6.22 21.97
C ILE A 196 -5.91 -7.55 21.21
N TRP A 197 -6.95 -8.31 21.54
CA TRP A 197 -7.24 -9.64 21.02
C TRP A 197 -7.46 -9.65 19.49
N TRP A 198 -7.88 -8.52 18.91
CA TRP A 198 -8.19 -8.46 17.48
C TRP A 198 -6.98 -8.23 16.57
N LYS A 199 -5.77 -8.06 17.12
CA LYS A 199 -4.54 -7.85 16.34
C LYS A 199 -4.36 -8.90 15.21
N LYS A 200 -4.67 -10.16 15.51
CA LYS A 200 -4.59 -11.27 14.53
C LYS A 200 -5.55 -11.10 13.35
N TYR A 201 -6.71 -10.46 13.54
CA TYR A 201 -7.68 -10.24 12.46
C TYR A 201 -7.24 -9.14 11.51
N ILE A 202 -6.42 -8.19 11.97
CA ILE A 202 -5.80 -7.18 11.09
C ILE A 202 -4.89 -7.87 10.08
N THR A 203 -4.06 -8.81 10.54
CA THR A 203 -3.19 -9.58 9.63
C THR A 203 -4.00 -10.48 8.68
N LYS A 204 -5.11 -11.06 9.14
CA LYS A 204 -6.02 -11.80 8.26
C LYS A 204 -6.67 -10.90 7.23
N LEU A 205 -7.06 -9.68 7.60
CA LEU A 205 -7.63 -8.69 6.69
C LEU A 205 -6.61 -8.25 5.63
N GLN A 206 -5.34 -8.03 6.02
CA GLN A 206 -4.24 -7.76 5.09
C GLN A 206 -4.01 -8.93 4.12
N LEU A 207 -4.04 -10.18 4.59
CA LEU A 207 -3.94 -11.35 3.72
C LEU A 207 -5.12 -11.46 2.77
N LEU A 208 -6.34 -11.23 3.25
CA LEU A 208 -7.54 -11.22 2.41
C LEU A 208 -7.43 -10.17 1.30
N GLN A 209 -6.95 -8.95 1.61
CA GLN A 209 -6.68 -7.92 0.63
C GLN A 209 -5.75 -8.43 -0.49
N PHE A 210 -4.61 -9.05 -0.15
CA PHE A 210 -3.67 -9.53 -1.16
C PHE A 210 -4.22 -10.69 -1.99
N ILE A 211 -5.04 -11.57 -1.38
CA ILE A 211 -5.73 -12.64 -2.11
C ILE A 211 -6.72 -12.05 -3.13
N LEU A 212 -7.51 -11.05 -2.74
CA LEU A 212 -8.42 -10.37 -3.65
C LEU A 212 -7.66 -9.70 -4.81
N LEU A 213 -6.54 -9.03 -4.50
CA LEU A 213 -5.68 -8.41 -5.52
C LEU A 213 -4.95 -9.42 -6.41
N PHE A 214 -4.74 -10.65 -5.94
CA PHE A 214 -4.19 -11.74 -6.74
C PHE A 214 -5.24 -12.34 -7.69
N ILE A 215 -6.47 -12.52 -7.23
CA ILE A 215 -7.57 -13.08 -8.04
C ILE A 215 -8.03 -12.09 -9.12
N GLN A 216 -8.07 -10.80 -8.82
CA GLN A 216 -8.58 -9.75 -9.72
C GLN A 216 -7.95 -9.77 -11.14
N PRO A 217 -6.62 -9.79 -11.33
CA PRO A 217 -6.02 -9.86 -12.67
C PRO A 217 -6.28 -11.21 -13.36
N ILE A 218 -6.34 -12.33 -12.62
CA ILE A 218 -6.69 -13.65 -13.19
C ILE A 218 -8.10 -13.60 -13.77
N TYR A 219 -9.05 -13.06 -12.99
CA TYR A 219 -10.43 -12.91 -13.42
C TYR A 219 -10.55 -12.07 -14.70
N VAL A 220 -9.85 -10.93 -14.78
CA VAL A 220 -9.88 -10.09 -15.98
C VAL A 220 -9.27 -10.79 -17.19
N LEU A 221 -8.12 -11.43 -17.03
CA LEU A 221 -7.45 -12.15 -18.12
C LEU A 221 -8.27 -13.34 -18.64
N SER A 222 -8.98 -14.06 -17.76
CA SER A 222 -9.77 -15.23 -18.14
C SER A 222 -11.17 -14.89 -18.68
N TYR A 223 -11.83 -13.88 -18.12
CA TYR A 223 -13.25 -13.62 -18.39
C TYR A 223 -13.53 -12.29 -19.12
N SER A 224 -12.50 -11.46 -19.34
CA SER A 224 -12.63 -10.17 -20.04
C SER A 224 -11.54 -9.98 -21.10
N PRO A 225 -11.50 -10.83 -22.15
CA PRO A 225 -10.45 -10.78 -23.18
C PRO A 225 -10.42 -9.45 -23.97
N GLY A 226 -11.50 -8.68 -23.96
CA GLY A 226 -11.56 -7.34 -24.56
C GLY A 226 -11.06 -6.20 -23.68
N CYS A 227 -10.52 -6.48 -22.49
CA CYS A 227 -10.06 -5.45 -21.57
C CYS A 227 -8.75 -4.82 -22.04
N LYS A 228 -8.74 -3.49 -22.23
CA LYS A 228 -7.58 -2.74 -22.77
C LYS A 228 -6.48 -2.46 -21.74
N VAL A 229 -6.43 -3.23 -20.66
CA VAL A 229 -5.39 -3.08 -19.63
C VAL A 229 -4.12 -3.79 -20.12
N PRO A 230 -2.94 -3.15 -20.08
CA PRO A 230 -1.69 -3.79 -20.48
C PRO A 230 -1.39 -5.05 -19.66
N PHE A 231 -1.06 -6.14 -20.35
CA PHE A 231 -0.81 -7.44 -19.73
C PHE A 231 0.37 -7.46 -18.78
N PHE A 232 1.45 -6.72 -19.09
CA PHE A 232 2.62 -6.65 -18.21
C PHE A 232 2.24 -6.16 -16.81
N LEU A 233 1.30 -5.21 -16.72
CA LEU A 233 0.85 -4.69 -15.44
C LEU A 233 0.03 -5.74 -14.66
N HIS A 234 -0.71 -6.62 -15.35
CA HIS A 234 -1.42 -7.73 -14.70
C HIS A 234 -0.43 -8.73 -14.11
N MET A 235 0.64 -9.04 -14.86
CA MET A 235 1.72 -9.88 -14.37
C MET A 235 2.44 -9.24 -13.17
N LEU A 236 2.71 -7.94 -13.23
CA LEU A 236 3.30 -7.20 -12.12
C LEU A 236 2.41 -7.28 -10.86
N GLN A 237 1.10 -7.07 -10.99
CA GLN A 237 0.17 -7.19 -9.87
C GLN A 237 0.13 -8.61 -9.30
N LEU A 238 0.19 -9.65 -10.14
CA LEU A 238 0.26 -11.04 -9.68
C LEU A 238 1.53 -11.31 -8.87
N VAL A 239 2.69 -10.91 -9.40
CA VAL A 239 3.99 -11.11 -8.73
C VAL A 239 4.03 -10.36 -7.40
N VAL A 240 3.59 -9.10 -7.38
CA VAL A 240 3.52 -8.28 -6.16
C VAL A 240 2.60 -8.91 -5.13
N SER A 241 1.38 -9.29 -5.53
CA SER A 241 0.40 -9.89 -4.61
C SER A 241 0.87 -11.25 -4.08
N ALA A 242 1.45 -12.10 -4.93
CA ALA A 242 2.02 -13.38 -4.51
C ALA A 242 3.17 -13.19 -3.50
N SER A 243 4.06 -12.22 -3.76
CA SER A 243 5.16 -11.91 -2.83
C SER A 243 4.64 -11.44 -1.47
N MET A 244 3.59 -10.62 -1.44
CA MET A 244 2.97 -10.14 -0.21
C MET A 244 2.22 -11.23 0.54
N ILE A 245 1.50 -12.11 -0.15
CA ILE A 245 0.86 -13.29 0.45
C ILE A 245 1.92 -14.17 1.12
N ALA A 246 3.03 -14.45 0.45
CA ALA A 246 4.10 -15.28 1.00
C ALA A 246 4.73 -14.66 2.25
N LEU A 247 5.06 -13.36 2.21
CA LEU A 247 5.72 -12.68 3.33
C LEU A 247 4.77 -12.49 4.53
N PHE A 248 3.52 -12.07 4.31
CA PHE A 248 2.52 -11.96 5.38
C PHE A 248 2.08 -13.32 5.89
N GLY A 249 2.01 -14.34 5.04
CA GLY A 249 1.72 -15.72 5.43
C GLY A 249 2.82 -16.29 6.34
N LYS A 250 4.09 -16.08 5.98
CA LYS A 250 5.24 -16.42 6.83
C LYS A 250 5.19 -15.67 8.16
N PHE A 251 4.92 -14.36 8.13
CA PHE A 251 4.76 -13.56 9.35
C PHE A 251 3.63 -14.11 10.24
N TYR A 252 2.46 -14.39 9.67
CA TYR A 252 1.31 -14.90 10.41
C TYR A 252 1.60 -16.27 11.04
N TYR A 253 2.21 -17.19 10.27
CA TYR A 253 2.61 -18.50 10.76
C TYR A 253 3.57 -18.39 11.95
N LEU A 254 4.63 -17.59 11.81
CA LEU A 254 5.64 -17.44 12.86
C LEU A 254 5.07 -16.73 14.10
N ALA A 255 4.25 -15.68 13.92
CA ALA A 255 3.76 -14.85 15.02
C ALA A 255 2.54 -15.43 15.75
N TYR A 256 1.71 -16.25 15.09
CA TYR A 256 0.42 -16.68 15.66
C TYR A 256 0.17 -18.19 15.64
N VAL A 257 0.82 -18.94 14.76
CA VAL A 257 0.64 -20.41 14.67
C VAL A 257 1.74 -21.10 15.45
N ARG A 258 3.00 -20.85 15.09
CA ARG A 258 4.18 -21.43 15.74
C ARG A 258 4.41 -20.90 17.15
N ALA A 259 4.09 -19.63 17.40
CA ALA A 259 4.24 -19.00 18.72
C ALA A 259 3.16 -19.40 19.74
N ARG A 260 2.16 -20.23 19.38
CA ARG A 260 1.27 -20.81 20.39
C ARG A 260 2.09 -21.70 21.31
N PRO A 261 2.07 -21.48 22.65
CA PRO A 261 2.49 -22.50 23.57
C PRO A 261 1.60 -23.72 23.34
N GLN A 262 2.20 -24.89 23.28
CA GLN A 262 1.56 -26.20 23.31
C GLN A 262 0.85 -26.37 24.66
N LYS A 263 -0.26 -25.65 24.90
CA LYS A 263 -1.15 -25.82 26.05
C LYS A 263 -2.42 -26.53 25.58
N SER A 264 -2.29 -27.83 25.30
CA SER A 264 -3.38 -28.83 25.40
C SER A 264 -2.90 -30.27 25.12
N LEU A 265 -1.68 -30.63 25.53
CA LEU A 265 -1.27 -32.04 25.66
C LEU A 265 -0.50 -32.18 26.99
N LYS A 266 -1.21 -31.97 28.10
CA LYS A 266 -0.96 -32.68 29.37
C LYS A 266 -2.08 -33.72 29.42
N GLN A 267 -1.77 -34.99 29.14
CA GLN A 267 -1.59 -36.00 30.19
C GLN A 267 -2.80 -36.05 31.13
N GLU A 268 -3.80 -36.80 30.72
CA GLU A 268 -4.49 -37.79 31.55
C GLU A 268 -4.42 -39.14 30.81
#